data_AF-E4X2W5-F1
#
_entry.id   AF-E4X2W5-F1
#
_cell.length_a   1.000
_cell.length_b   1.000
_cell.length_c   1.000
_cell.angle_alpha   90.00
_cell.angle_beta   90.00
_cell.angle_gamma   90.00
#
_symmetry.space_group_name_H-M   'P 1'
#
loop_
_entity.id
_entity.type
_entity.pdbx_description
1 polymer ?
#
loop_
_entity_poly.entity_id
_entity_poly.type
_entity_poly.pdbx_seq_one_letter_code
_entity_poly.pdbx_strand_id
1 'polypeptide(L)'
;MSYANEIVYAHGEGPTPPARMASNPKVPPAKKVSRAKLWDEEVEDNFRFQAAQYRDEVEFKAVNPNQDVCRWPSGMIKKIRRKDGTWNYFNKDRECYKNLHLVKMYEY
;
A
#
# COMPACT_ATOMS: atom_id res chain seq x y z
N MET A 1 -33.30 6.49 -17.69
CA MET A 1 -33.74 5.10 -17.45
C MET A 1 -32.54 4.35 -16.89
N SER A 2 -32.41 4.34 -15.57
CA SER A 2 -31.31 3.70 -14.85
C SER A 2 -31.54 2.20 -14.79
N TYR A 3 -30.69 1.42 -15.45
CA TYR A 3 -30.61 -0.01 -15.23
C TYR A 3 -30.05 -0.25 -13.82
N ALA A 4 -30.92 -0.61 -12.89
CA ALA A 4 -30.52 -1.30 -11.68
C ALA A 4 -30.30 -2.77 -12.07
N ASN A 5 -29.05 -3.22 -12.05
CA ASN A 5 -28.73 -4.64 -12.13
C ASN A 5 -29.22 -5.30 -10.83
N GLU A 6 -30.46 -5.79 -10.81
CA GLU A 6 -30.94 -6.66 -9.74
C GLU A 6 -30.17 -7.99 -9.81
N ILE A 7 -29.32 -8.23 -8.81
CA ILE A 7 -28.68 -9.53 -8.62
C ILE A 7 -29.75 -10.47 -8.07
N VAL A 8 -30.23 -11.37 -8.91
CA VAL A 8 -31.19 -12.41 -8.51
C VAL A 8 -30.42 -13.50 -7.77
N TYR A 9 -30.61 -13.63 -6.45
CA TYR A 9 -29.99 -14.71 -5.66
C TYR A 9 -30.95 -15.91 -5.56
N ALA A 10 -30.42 -17.12 -5.74
CA ALA A 10 -31.16 -18.36 -5.51
C ALA A 10 -31.44 -18.54 -4.01
N HIS A 11 -32.60 -19.13 -3.69
CA HIS A 11 -33.12 -19.30 -2.34
C HIS A 11 -32.15 -20.14 -1.47
N GLY A 12 -31.36 -19.50 -0.60
CA GLY A 12 -30.46 -20.17 0.35
C GLY A 12 -29.03 -19.62 0.43
N GLU A 13 -28.60 -18.80 -0.54
CA GLU A 13 -27.30 -18.14 -0.50
C GLU A 13 -27.49 -16.67 -0.10
N GLY A 14 -27.27 -16.35 1.19
CA GLY A 14 -27.12 -14.96 1.62
C GLY A 14 -25.96 -14.28 0.88
N PRO A 15 -25.86 -12.94 0.88
CA PRO A 15 -24.73 -12.25 0.25
C PRO A 15 -23.46 -12.81 0.85
N THR A 16 -22.71 -13.58 0.06
CA THR A 16 -21.36 -13.97 0.44
C THR A 16 -20.61 -12.66 0.63
N PRO A 17 -20.04 -12.39 1.82
CA PRO A 17 -19.15 -11.26 1.97
C PRO A 17 -18.12 -11.35 0.85
N PRO A 18 -17.76 -10.24 0.17
CA PRO A 18 -16.73 -10.29 -0.86
C PRO A 18 -15.54 -11.03 -0.28
N ALA A 19 -15.19 -12.16 -0.90
CA ALA A 19 -14.17 -13.05 -0.40
C ALA A 19 -12.94 -12.18 -0.11
N ARG A 20 -12.57 -12.03 1.18
CA ARG A 20 -11.25 -11.52 1.53
C ARG A 20 -10.30 -12.48 0.81
N MET A 21 -9.62 -12.04 -0.24
CA MET A 21 -8.59 -12.84 -0.89
C MET A 21 -7.51 -13.10 0.17
N ALA A 22 -7.67 -14.22 0.86
CA ALA A 22 -6.78 -14.68 1.90
C ALA A 22 -5.76 -15.62 1.24
N SER A 23 -4.87 -15.05 0.45
CA SER A 23 -3.49 -15.48 0.51
C SER A 23 -2.76 -14.32 1.15
N ASN A 24 -2.46 -14.44 2.45
CA ASN A 24 -1.52 -13.50 3.04
C ASN A 24 -0.23 -13.67 2.24
N PRO A 25 0.23 -12.67 1.48
CA PRO A 25 1.39 -12.86 0.63
C PRO A 25 2.56 -13.25 1.54
N LYS A 26 3.39 -14.18 1.05
CA LYS A 26 4.53 -14.71 1.80
C LYS A 26 5.63 -13.65 1.86
N VAL A 27 5.38 -12.57 2.59
CA VAL A 27 6.37 -11.54 2.85
C VAL A 27 7.35 -12.11 3.87
N PRO A 28 8.67 -12.06 3.61
CA PRO A 28 9.63 -12.49 4.61
C PRO A 28 9.39 -11.77 5.94
N PRO A 29 9.58 -12.45 7.08
CA PRO A 29 9.54 -11.77 8.37
C PRO A 29 10.70 -10.78 8.43
N ALA A 30 10.42 -9.56 8.90
CA ALA A 30 11.51 -8.61 9.15
C ALA A 30 12.32 -9.11 10.35
N LYS A 31 13.65 -9.16 10.20
CA LYS A 31 14.60 -9.49 11.27
C LYS A 31 14.66 -8.38 12.32
N LYS A 32 14.63 -7.12 11.88
CA LYS A 32 14.74 -5.94 12.73
C LYS A 32 13.86 -4.81 12.23
N VAL A 33 13.46 -3.95 13.18
CA VAL A 33 12.77 -2.70 12.91
C VAL A 33 13.51 -1.57 13.62
N SER A 34 13.87 -0.54 12.88
CA SER A 34 14.48 0.68 13.43
C SER A 34 13.68 1.92 13.00
N ARG A 35 14.09 3.10 13.48
CA ARG A 35 13.49 4.38 13.09
C ARG A 35 14.47 5.18 12.25
N ALA A 36 13.95 5.87 11.23
CA ALA A 36 14.78 6.74 10.42
C ALA A 36 15.36 7.89 11.25
N LYS A 37 16.65 8.17 11.04
CA LYS A 37 17.39 9.25 11.73
C LYS A 37 17.67 10.42 10.80
N LEU A 38 17.98 10.12 9.55
CA LEU A 38 18.24 11.08 8.49
C LEU A 38 17.23 10.85 7.37
N TRP A 39 17.02 11.88 6.56
CA TRP A 39 16.17 11.80 5.40
C TRP A 39 17.01 11.40 4.19
N ASP A 40 16.52 10.44 3.43
CA ASP A 40 16.97 10.07 2.10
C ASP A 40 15.74 9.62 1.28
N GLU A 41 15.96 9.25 0.02
CA GLU A 41 14.90 8.82 -0.88
C GLU A 41 14.24 7.50 -0.45
N GLU A 42 14.99 6.60 0.18
CA GLU A 42 14.47 5.33 0.68
C GLU A 42 13.51 5.54 1.85
N VAL A 43 13.86 6.43 2.78
CA VAL A 43 13.02 6.82 3.91
C VAL A 43 11.76 7.53 3.44
N GLU A 44 11.86 8.38 2.41
CA GLU A 44 10.68 9.01 1.78
C GLU A 44 9.75 7.96 1.15
N ASP A 45 10.30 6.99 0.43
CA ASP A 45 9.51 5.90 -0.15
C ASP A 45 8.83 5.05 0.94
N ASN A 46 9.57 4.68 2.00
CA ASN A 46 9.02 3.95 3.14
C ASN A 46 7.93 4.75 3.88
N PHE A 47 8.10 6.08 4.01
CA PHE A 47 7.05 6.97 4.52
C PHE A 47 5.77 6.86 3.67
N ARG A 48 5.90 6.89 2.34
CA ARG A 48 4.76 6.79 1.40
C ARG A 48 4.09 5.42 1.43
N PHE A 49 4.86 4.33 1.48
CA PHE A 49 4.34 2.98 1.63
C PHE A 49 3.56 2.83 2.96
N GLN A 50 4.10 3.36 4.06
CA GLN A 50 3.46 3.31 5.38
C GLN A 50 2.19 4.15 5.45
N ALA A 51 2.16 5.31 4.80
CA ALA A 51 0.94 6.09 4.63
C ALA A 51 -0.15 5.30 3.86
N ALA A 52 0.26 4.38 2.99
CA ALA A 52 -0.63 3.47 2.24
C ALA A 52 -0.88 2.11 2.93
N GLN A 53 -0.48 1.96 4.19
CA GLN A 53 -0.63 0.75 5.02
C GLN A 53 0.20 -0.47 4.58
N TYR A 54 1.34 -0.22 3.93
CA TYR A 54 2.39 -1.21 3.66
C TYR A 54 3.62 -0.92 4.51
N ARG A 55 4.44 -1.92 4.84
CA ARG A 55 5.72 -1.69 5.54
C ARG A 55 6.73 -0.97 4.66
N ASP A 56 6.84 -1.43 3.41
CA ASP A 56 7.84 -1.05 2.42
C ASP A 56 7.43 -1.57 1.02
N GLU A 57 8.32 -1.42 0.05
CA GLU A 57 8.15 -1.91 -1.31
C GLU A 57 8.04 -3.44 -1.40
N VAL A 58 8.72 -4.18 -0.51
CA VAL A 58 8.71 -5.65 -0.51
C VAL A 58 7.31 -6.15 -0.20
N GLU A 59 6.67 -5.61 0.83
CA GLU A 59 5.27 -5.93 1.14
C GLU A 59 4.33 -5.46 0.02
N PHE A 60 4.54 -4.27 -0.53
CA PHE A 60 3.68 -3.76 -1.60
C PHE A 60 3.69 -4.69 -2.83
N LYS A 61 4.88 -5.12 -3.29
CA LYS A 61 5.03 -6.04 -4.42
C LYS A 61 4.46 -7.42 -4.12
N ALA A 62 4.62 -7.89 -2.89
CA ALA A 62 4.07 -9.19 -2.50
C ALA A 62 2.52 -9.19 -2.47
N VAL A 63 1.90 -8.09 -2.02
CA VAL A 63 0.43 -7.93 -2.02
C VAL A 63 -0.11 -7.64 -3.43
N ASN A 64 0.64 -6.89 -4.25
CA ASN A 64 0.19 -6.43 -5.57
C ASN A 64 1.20 -6.85 -6.67
N PRO A 65 1.35 -8.16 -6.97
CA PRO A 65 2.40 -8.64 -7.87
C PRO A 65 2.27 -8.13 -9.32
N ASN A 66 1.06 -7.72 -9.73
CA ASN A 66 0.77 -7.23 -11.08
C ASN A 66 0.66 -5.70 -11.15
N GLN A 67 1.05 -4.98 -10.09
CA GLN A 67 0.93 -3.52 -10.03
C GLN A 67 2.29 -2.87 -9.82
N ASP A 68 2.70 -2.06 -10.79
CA ASP A 68 3.88 -1.23 -10.65
C ASP A 68 3.60 0.04 -9.84
N VAL A 69 4.63 0.50 -9.14
CA VAL A 69 4.61 1.76 -8.40
C VAL A 69 4.73 2.92 -9.39
N CYS A 70 3.69 3.75 -9.47
CA CYS A 70 3.73 4.93 -10.31
C CYS A 70 4.63 5.99 -9.66
N ARG A 71 5.70 6.39 -10.35
CA ARG A 71 6.69 7.37 -9.89
C ARG A 71 6.64 8.64 -10.73
N TRP A 72 7.08 9.74 -10.14
CA TRP A 72 7.38 10.98 -10.86
C TRP A 72 8.69 10.84 -11.64
N PRO A 73 8.97 11.71 -12.63
CA PRO A 73 10.27 11.74 -13.30
C PRO A 73 11.46 11.96 -12.37
N SER A 74 11.24 12.53 -11.18
CA SER A 74 12.24 12.67 -10.12
C SER A 74 12.60 11.35 -9.42
N GLY A 75 11.84 10.28 -9.65
CA GLY A 75 12.00 8.98 -8.98
C GLY A 75 11.08 8.77 -7.78
N MET A 76 10.52 9.82 -7.19
CA MET A 76 9.63 9.70 -6.01
C MET A 76 8.27 9.11 -6.36
N ILE A 77 7.66 8.37 -5.43
CA ILE A 77 6.36 7.71 -5.66
C ILE A 77 5.24 8.72 -5.85
N LYS A 78 4.53 8.68 -6.97
CA LYS A 78 3.42 9.58 -7.31
C LYS A 78 2.10 9.14 -6.70
N LYS A 79 1.78 7.84 -6.77
CA LYS A 79 0.53 7.30 -6.22
C LYS A 79 0.67 5.83 -5.84
N ILE A 80 -0.03 5.44 -4.78
CA ILE A 80 -0.11 4.05 -4.30
C ILE A 80 -1.57 3.71 -4.03
N ARG A 81 -2.00 2.52 -4.46
CA ARG A 81 -3.29 1.96 -4.08
C ARG A 81 -3.15 1.30 -2.71
N ARG A 82 -4.02 1.66 -1.77
CA ARG A 82 -4.08 1.11 -0.43
C ARG A 82 -4.71 -0.28 -0.41
N LYS A 83 -4.52 -1.00 0.70
CA LYS A 83 -5.16 -2.31 0.95
C LYS A 83 -6.68 -2.23 0.97
N ASP A 84 -7.25 -1.09 1.38
CA ASP A 84 -8.69 -0.80 1.36
C ASP A 84 -9.23 -0.44 -0.04
N GLY A 85 -8.37 -0.38 -1.06
CA GLY A 85 -8.72 -0.09 -2.44
C GLY A 85 -8.73 1.39 -2.82
N THR A 86 -8.57 2.30 -1.85
CA THR A 86 -8.47 3.76 -2.10
C THR A 86 -7.06 4.15 -2.55
N TRP A 87 -6.88 5.39 -3.03
CA TRP A 87 -5.60 5.87 -3.58
C TRP A 87 -4.98 6.95 -2.69
N ASN A 88 -3.69 6.80 -2.39
CA ASN A 88 -2.86 7.90 -1.90
C ASN A 88 -2.13 8.54 -3.07
N TYR A 89 -2.10 9.87 -3.09
CA TYR A 89 -1.32 10.67 -4.04
C TYR A 89 -0.28 11.48 -3.26
N PHE A 90 0.91 11.61 -3.83
CA PHE A 90 2.02 12.31 -3.20
C PHE A 90 2.64 13.31 -4.18
N ASN A 91 3.20 14.38 -3.64
CA ASN A 91 3.89 15.39 -4.43
C ASN A 91 5.18 14.85 -5.06
N LYS A 92 5.60 15.55 -6.12
CA LYS A 92 6.87 15.29 -6.82
C LYS A 92 8.10 15.61 -5.97
N ASP A 93 7.91 16.48 -4.98
CA ASP A 93 8.91 16.95 -4.03
C ASP A 93 8.75 16.20 -2.70
N ARG A 94 9.74 16.37 -1.81
CA ARG A 94 9.77 15.77 -0.47
C ARG A 94 8.53 16.16 0.34
N GLU A 95 7.94 15.21 1.05
CA GLU A 95 6.85 15.46 2.02
C GLU A 95 7.24 15.10 3.46
N CYS A 96 8.22 14.20 3.66
CA CYS A 96 8.64 13.77 4.99
C CYS A 96 9.58 14.78 5.66
N TYR A 97 9.01 15.85 6.23
CA TYR A 97 9.76 16.85 7.00
C TYR A 97 9.72 16.60 8.51
N LYS A 98 8.53 16.57 9.11
CA LYS A 98 8.35 16.47 10.56
C LYS A 98 8.25 15.03 11.07
N ASN A 99 7.76 14.13 10.21
CA ASN A 99 7.38 12.77 10.59
C ASN A 99 8.50 11.74 10.38
N LEU A 100 9.75 12.19 10.19
CA LEU A 100 10.89 11.33 9.92
C LEU A 100 11.07 10.25 11.00
N HIS A 101 11.02 10.65 12.26
CA HIS A 101 11.16 9.76 13.42
C HIS A 101 10.03 8.71 13.54
N LEU A 102 8.92 8.89 12.81
CA LEU A 102 7.81 7.93 12.77
C LEU A 102 8.00 6.85 11.71
N VAL A 103 8.87 7.08 10.71
CA VAL A 103 9.12 6.11 9.64
C VAL A 103 9.84 4.90 10.23
N LYS A 104 9.25 3.73 10.01
CA LYS A 104 9.86 2.44 10.38
C LYS A 104 10.74 1.95 9.25
N MET A 105 11.95 1.52 9.55
CA MET A 105 12.85 0.89 8.58
C MET A 105 12.90 -0.61 8.90
N TYR A 106 12.54 -1.45 7.94
CA TYR A 106 12.49 -2.90 8.09
C TYR A 106 13.73 -3.54 7.45
N GLU A 107 14.40 -4.41 8.18
CA GLU A 107 15.54 -5.19 7.70
C GLU A 107 15.11 -6.65 7.61
N TYR A 108 15.37 -7.30 6.47
CA TYR A 108 14.93 -8.67 6.17
C TYR A 108 16.05 -9.70 6.16
#